data_AF-A0AAX2KAZ8-F1
#
_entry.id   AF-A0AAX2KAZ8-F1
#
_cell.length_a   1.000
_cell.length_b   1.000
_cell.length_c   1.000
_cell.angle_alpha   90.00
_cell.angle_beta   90.00
_cell.angle_gamma   90.00
#
_symmetry.space_group_name_H-M   'P 1'
#
loop_
_entity.id
_entity.type
_entity.pdbx_description
1 polymer ?
#
loop_
_entity_poly.entity_id
_entity_poly.type
_entity_poly.pdbx_seq_one_letter_code
_entity_poly.pdbx_strand_id
1 'polypeptide(L)'
;MAVSDQTRSGDLAETFKSERETTKNQIRVALPGIVQSFDPDAVTAVVQPAIRSVEKDNDGNRITKNYPLLVDVPVVFPRGGGCTLTFPVKAGDECLVVFADRCIDFWWQNGGIQEPVDDRMHDLSDAFCIVGPQSQARKISGINYQCHTVA
;
A
#
# COMPACT_ATOMS: atom_id res chain seq x y z
N MET A 1 47.44 12.53 21.49
CA MET A 1 46.45 13.25 20.66
C MET A 1 45.08 12.74 21.04
N ALA A 2 44.34 13.51 21.85
CA ALA A 2 42.98 13.17 22.24
C ALA A 2 42.06 13.50 21.06
N VAL A 3 41.48 12.47 20.42
CA VAL A 3 40.41 12.66 19.45
C VAL A 3 39.20 13.14 20.26
N SER A 4 38.74 14.35 19.98
CA SER A 4 37.66 15.03 20.70
C SER A 4 36.31 14.30 20.52
N ASP A 5 35.63 13.99 21.61
CA ASP A 5 34.30 13.34 21.65
C ASP A 5 33.21 14.11 20.86
N GLN A 6 33.39 15.40 20.60
CA GLN A 6 32.47 16.22 19.80
C GLN A 6 32.41 15.79 18.33
N THR A 7 33.50 15.29 17.74
CA THR A 7 33.52 14.86 16.34
C THR A 7 32.74 13.55 16.14
N ARG A 8 32.71 12.70 17.17
CA ARG A 8 32.02 11.40 17.16
C ARG A 8 30.50 11.54 17.38
N SER A 9 30.08 12.51 18.17
CA SER A 9 28.66 12.79 18.46
C SER A 9 27.89 13.30 17.24
N GLY A 10 28.50 14.15 16.42
CA GLY A 10 27.92 14.62 15.15
C GLY A 10 27.76 13.50 14.12
N ASP A 11 28.76 12.62 14.03
CA ASP A 11 28.79 11.48 13.11
C ASP A 11 27.75 10.40 13.48
N LEU A 12 27.59 10.11 14.78
CA LEU A 12 26.53 9.24 15.29
C LEU A 12 25.13 9.81 15.04
N ALA A 13 24.95 11.13 15.23
CA ALA A 13 23.65 11.76 14.99
C ALA A 13 23.27 11.76 13.51
N GLU A 14 24.23 11.99 12.60
CA GLU A 14 24.00 11.89 11.15
C GLU A 14 23.76 10.44 10.72
N THR A 15 24.49 9.47 11.27
CA THR A 15 24.24 8.04 11.03
C THR A 15 22.84 7.63 11.48
N PHE A 16 22.40 8.04 12.67
CA PHE A 16 21.04 7.74 13.11
C PHE A 16 19.96 8.42 12.27
N LYS A 17 20.23 9.61 11.72
CA LYS A 17 19.32 10.24 10.77
C LYS A 17 19.25 9.42 9.48
N SER A 18 20.38 9.03 8.90
CA SER A 18 20.38 8.23 7.66
C SER A 18 19.69 6.89 7.86
N GLU A 19 19.96 6.19 8.97
CA GLU A 19 19.30 4.93 9.30
C GLU A 19 17.79 5.12 9.48
N ARG A 20 17.35 6.17 10.18
CA ARG A 20 15.92 6.47 10.34
C ARG A 20 15.24 6.76 9.00
N GLU A 21 15.90 7.47 8.09
CA GLU A 21 15.35 7.72 6.76
C GLU A 21 15.31 6.44 5.90
N THR A 22 16.31 5.56 6.01
CA THR A 22 16.31 4.24 5.37
C THR A 22 15.14 3.40 5.87
N THR A 23 14.98 3.27 7.19
CA THR A 23 13.88 2.52 7.80
C THR A 23 12.52 3.07 7.40
N LYS A 24 12.34 4.39 7.40
CA LYS A 24 11.08 5.01 6.94
C LYS A 24 10.78 4.69 5.48
N ASN A 25 11.79 4.69 4.61
CA ASN A 25 11.61 4.36 3.19
C ASN A 25 11.34 2.87 2.96
N GLN A 26 11.79 2.00 3.87
CA GLN A 26 11.53 0.56 3.80
C GLN A 26 10.13 0.19 4.32
N ILE A 27 9.58 0.95 5.26
CA ILE A 27 8.23 0.71 5.79
C ILE A 27 7.18 1.11 4.74
N ARG A 28 6.49 0.10 4.22
CA ARG A 28 5.34 0.26 3.33
C ARG A 28 4.06 0.22 4.15
N VAL A 29 3.17 1.18 3.87
CA VAL A 29 1.89 1.34 4.59
C VAL A 29 0.73 1.25 3.61
N ALA A 30 0.65 2.21 2.70
CA ALA A 30 -0.37 2.21 1.65
C ALA A 30 0.05 3.03 0.44
N LEU A 31 -0.44 2.66 -0.74
CA LEU A 31 -0.24 3.38 -2.00
C LEU A 31 -1.54 3.40 -2.81
N PRO A 32 -1.84 4.48 -3.54
CA PRO A 32 -2.90 4.43 -4.54
C PRO A 32 -2.46 3.51 -5.69
N GLY A 33 -3.40 2.73 -6.21
CA GLY A 33 -3.21 1.78 -7.29
C GLY A 33 -4.29 1.89 -8.36
N ILE A 34 -3.98 1.34 -9.52
CA ILE A 34 -4.91 1.19 -10.65
C ILE A 34 -5.06 -0.30 -10.92
N VAL A 35 -6.30 -0.78 -10.89
CA VAL A 35 -6.63 -2.18 -11.20
C VAL A 35 -6.32 -2.44 -12.68
N GLN A 36 -5.56 -3.49 -12.96
CA GLN A 36 -5.28 -3.97 -14.32
C GLN A 36 -6.27 -5.08 -14.71
N SER A 37 -6.55 -5.99 -13.79
CA SER A 37 -7.53 -7.07 -13.96
C SER A 37 -8.09 -7.52 -12.62
N PHE A 38 -9.26 -8.16 -12.64
CA PHE A 38 -9.94 -8.70 -11.47
C PHE A 38 -10.42 -10.12 -11.76
N ASP A 39 -10.13 -11.04 -10.85
CA ASP A 39 -10.62 -12.41 -10.84
C ASP A 39 -11.79 -12.53 -9.84
N PRO A 40 -13.04 -12.74 -10.31
CA PRO A 40 -14.20 -12.87 -9.42
C PRO A 40 -14.25 -14.18 -8.64
N ASP A 41 -13.59 -15.25 -9.11
CA ASP A 41 -13.62 -16.57 -8.47
C ASP A 41 -12.66 -16.60 -7.28
N ALA A 42 -11.46 -16.06 -7.46
CA ALA A 42 -10.45 -15.92 -6.40
C ALA A 42 -10.64 -14.67 -5.54
N VAL A 43 -11.45 -13.70 -5.99
CA VAL A 43 -11.63 -12.38 -5.36
C VAL A 43 -10.30 -11.62 -5.24
N THR A 44 -9.46 -11.72 -6.27
CA THR A 44 -8.15 -11.08 -6.34
C THR A 44 -8.07 -10.10 -7.51
N ALA A 45 -7.19 -9.11 -7.38
CA ALA A 45 -6.92 -8.14 -8.43
C ALA A 45 -5.42 -8.07 -8.73
N VAL A 46 -5.11 -7.77 -9.99
CA VAL A 46 -3.78 -7.31 -10.39
C VAL A 46 -3.79 -5.79 -10.33
N VAL A 47 -2.89 -5.19 -9.57
CA VAL A 47 -2.86 -3.75 -9.31
C VAL A 47 -1.50 -3.17 -9.66
N GLN A 48 -1.50 -2.07 -10.42
CA GLN A 48 -0.31 -1.25 -10.65
C GLN A 48 -0.30 -0.08 -9.65
N PRO A 49 0.72 0.04 -8.78
CA PRO A 49 0.86 1.23 -7.95
C PRO A 49 1.01 2.48 -8.82
N ALA A 50 0.23 3.51 -8.50
CA ALA A 50 0.11 4.73 -9.31
C ALA A 50 1.21 5.76 -9.00
N ILE A 51 1.95 5.59 -7.91
CA ILE A 51 3.09 6.44 -7.52
C ILE A 51 4.38 5.72 -7.87
N ARG A 52 5.33 6.42 -8.49
CA ARG A 52 6.66 5.87 -8.82
C ARG A 52 7.55 5.81 -7.59
N SER A 53 8.36 4.75 -7.49
CA SER A 53 9.48 4.66 -6.57
C SER A 53 10.53 5.70 -6.94
N VAL A 54 11.17 6.29 -5.94
CA VAL A 54 12.25 7.25 -6.10
C VAL A 54 13.52 6.59 -5.59
N GLU A 55 14.46 6.35 -6.49
CA GLU A 55 15.78 5.83 -6.16
C GLU A 55 16.83 6.91 -6.41
N LYS A 56 17.96 6.85 -5.69
CA LYS A 56 19.14 7.64 -6.01
C LYS A 56 20.11 6.75 -6.78
N ASP A 57 20.55 7.24 -7.93
CA ASP A 57 21.60 6.57 -8.69
C ASP A 57 22.97 6.74 -8.01
N ASN A 58 23.98 5.99 -8.45
CA ASN A 58 25.35 6.07 -7.94
C ASN A 58 25.97 7.48 -8.09
N ASP A 59 25.48 8.26 -9.06
CA ASP A 59 25.85 9.67 -9.28
C ASP A 59 25.02 10.66 -8.43
N GLY A 60 24.17 10.19 -7.52
CA GLY A 60 23.32 11.05 -6.66
C GLY A 60 22.11 11.65 -7.38
N ASN A 61 21.89 11.32 -8.65
CA ASN A 61 20.72 11.74 -9.41
C ASN A 61 19.46 11.00 -8.97
N ARG A 62 18.34 11.73 -8.92
CA ARG A 62 17.03 11.19 -8.52
C ARG A 62 16.37 10.51 -9.73
N ILE A 63 16.35 9.18 -9.73
CA ILE A 63 15.69 8.37 -10.75
C ILE A 63 14.32 7.91 -10.24
N THR A 64 13.33 7.86 -11.14
CA THR A 64 12.00 7.33 -10.80
C THR A 64 11.70 6.07 -11.58
N LYS A 65 11.23 5.03 -10.88
CA LYS A 65 10.85 3.75 -11.49
C LYS A 65 9.41 3.40 -11.13
N ASN A 66 8.74 2.71 -12.04
CA ASN A 66 7.44 2.13 -11.71
C ASN A 66 7.65 0.96 -10.75
N TYR A 67 6.73 0.79 -9.79
CA TYR A 67 6.67 -0.44 -9.01
C TYR A 67 6.28 -1.61 -9.91
N PRO A 68 6.70 -2.84 -9.56
CA PRO A 68 6.18 -4.04 -10.21
C PRO A 68 4.66 -4.12 -10.06
N LEU A 69 4.04 -4.89 -10.95
CA LEU A 69 2.63 -5.25 -10.82
C LEU A 69 2.44 -6.10 -9.56
N LEU A 70 1.47 -5.73 -8.74
CA LEU A 70 1.03 -6.53 -7.60
C LEU A 70 0.00 -7.53 -8.12
N VAL A 71 0.31 -8.82 -8.01
CA VAL A 71 -0.56 -9.92 -8.44
C VAL A 71 -1.23 -10.54 -7.22
N ASP A 72 -2.36 -11.22 -7.45
CA ASP A 72 -3.09 -11.96 -6.42
C ASP A 72 -3.49 -11.14 -5.19
N VAL A 73 -3.72 -9.83 -5.36
CA VAL A 73 -4.07 -8.92 -4.26
C VAL A 73 -5.54 -9.11 -3.87
N PRO A 74 -5.87 -9.55 -2.63
CA PRO A 74 -7.26 -9.74 -2.22
C PRO A 74 -8.04 -8.42 -2.21
N VAL A 75 -9.23 -8.43 -2.82
CA VAL A 75 -10.11 -7.25 -2.87
C VAL A 75 -11.00 -7.19 -1.64
N VAL A 76 -10.98 -6.06 -0.96
CA VAL A 76 -11.79 -5.80 0.24
C VAL A 76 -13.14 -5.23 -0.17
N PHE A 77 -14.19 -6.02 -0.02
CA PHE A 77 -15.58 -5.56 -0.12
C PHE A 77 -16.15 -5.26 1.28
N PRO A 78 -16.87 -4.13 1.45
CA PRO A 78 -17.57 -3.85 2.70
C PRO A 78 -18.59 -4.97 2.99
N ARG A 79 -18.35 -5.72 4.07
CA ARG A 79 -19.20 -6.84 4.49
C ARG A 79 -19.32 -6.92 6.00
N GLY A 80 -20.48 -7.32 6.49
CA GLY A 80 -20.75 -7.47 7.93
C GLY A 80 -22.16 -8.00 8.18
N GLY A 81 -22.33 -8.78 9.25
CA GLY A 81 -23.65 -9.28 9.67
C GLY A 81 -24.40 -10.13 8.63
N GLY A 82 -23.68 -10.77 7.69
CA GLY A 82 -24.26 -11.54 6.58
C GLY A 82 -24.62 -10.71 5.34
N CYS A 83 -24.45 -9.38 5.37
CA CYS A 83 -24.61 -8.51 4.22
C CYS A 83 -23.26 -8.20 3.58
N THR A 84 -23.20 -8.18 2.25
CA THR A 84 -22.01 -7.81 1.48
C THR A 84 -22.40 -6.82 0.40
N LEU A 85 -21.66 -5.71 0.32
CA LEU A 85 -21.80 -4.73 -0.76
C LEU A 85 -20.69 -4.98 -1.78
N THR A 86 -21.07 -5.54 -2.92
CA THR A 86 -20.16 -5.81 -4.04
C THR A 86 -20.35 -4.76 -5.14
N PHE A 87 -19.26 -4.46 -5.83
CA PHE A 87 -19.27 -3.58 -7.00
C PHE A 87 -18.53 -4.28 -8.15
N PRO A 88 -18.92 -4.02 -9.42
CA PRO A 88 -18.22 -4.59 -10.55
C PRO A 88 -16.86 -3.92 -10.72
N VAL A 89 -15.79 -4.57 -10.24
CA VAL A 89 -14.41 -4.11 -10.40
C VAL A 89 -13.94 -4.35 -11.84
N LYS A 90 -13.36 -3.33 -12.48
CA LYS A 90 -12.86 -3.38 -13.86
C LYS A 90 -11.45 -2.84 -13.97
N ALA A 91 -10.80 -3.22 -15.06
CA ALA A 91 -9.53 -2.62 -15.46
C ALA A 91 -9.67 -1.09 -15.57
N GLY A 92 -8.74 -0.37 -14.95
CA GLY A 92 -8.74 1.07 -14.87
C GLY A 92 -9.35 1.64 -13.59
N ASP A 93 -10.06 0.86 -12.77
CA ASP A 93 -10.60 1.36 -11.51
C ASP A 93 -9.49 1.75 -10.53
N GLU A 94 -9.78 2.75 -9.69
CA GLU A 94 -8.84 3.25 -8.68
C GLU A 94 -9.05 2.51 -7.36
N CYS A 95 -7.93 2.13 -6.75
CA CYS A 95 -7.93 1.41 -5.49
C CYS A 95 -6.85 1.93 -4.54
N LEU A 96 -7.04 1.69 -3.26
CA LEU A 96 -6.04 1.89 -2.23
C LEU A 96 -5.44 0.53 -1.92
N VAL A 97 -4.14 0.41 -2.16
CA VAL A 97 -3.36 -0.77 -1.77
C VAL A 97 -2.84 -0.53 -0.36
N VAL A 98 -3.19 -1.40 0.58
CA VAL A 98 -2.71 -1.37 1.97
C VAL A 98 -1.81 -2.57 2.19
N PHE A 99 -0.59 -2.35 2.65
CA PHE A 99 0.38 -3.41 2.91
C PHE A 99 0.18 -3.96 4.31
N ALA A 100 0.35 -5.27 4.46
CA ALA A 100 0.30 -5.93 5.75
C ALA A 100 1.64 -5.82 6.49
N ASP A 101 1.60 -5.80 7.82
CA ASP A 101 2.80 -5.76 8.66
C ASP A 101 3.58 -7.09 8.61
N ARG A 102 2.91 -8.19 8.26
CA ARG A 102 3.45 -9.56 8.17
C ARG A 102 2.82 -10.29 7.00
N CYS A 103 3.47 -11.39 6.61
CA CYS A 103 2.96 -12.28 5.57
C CYS A 103 1.55 -12.77 5.86
N ILE A 104 0.64 -12.64 4.88
CA ILE A 104 -0.78 -12.98 5.04
C ILE A 104 -1.17 -14.33 4.41
N ASP A 105 -0.25 -15.02 3.75
CA ASP A 105 -0.52 -16.19 2.90
C ASP A 105 -1.34 -17.29 3.58
N PHE A 106 -0.96 -17.67 4.81
CA PHE A 106 -1.68 -18.72 5.54
C PHE A 106 -3.08 -18.28 5.97
N TRP A 107 -3.24 -17.03 6.39
CA TRP A 107 -4.55 -16.49 6.72
C TRP A 107 -5.42 -16.38 5.47
N TRP A 108 -4.84 -15.99 4.34
CA TRP A 108 -5.57 -15.87 3.08
C TRP A 108 -6.08 -17.23 2.59
N GLN A 109 -5.30 -18.30 2.73
CA GLN A 109 -5.71 -19.65 2.33
C GLN A 109 -6.64 -20.35 3.34
N ASN A 110 -6.32 -20.29 4.64
CA ASN A 110 -6.95 -21.12 5.65
C ASN A 110 -7.94 -20.37 6.55
N GLY A 111 -7.90 -19.03 6.54
CA GLY A 111 -8.63 -18.21 7.50
C GLY A 111 -8.20 -18.45 8.96
N GLY A 112 -8.97 -17.91 9.92
CA GLY A 112 -8.71 -18.13 11.35
C GLY A 112 -7.44 -17.46 11.88
N ILE A 113 -6.91 -17.96 13.00
CA ILE A 113 -5.65 -17.51 13.59
C ILE A 113 -4.53 -18.36 12.97
N GLN A 114 -3.52 -17.71 12.39
CA GLN A 114 -2.43 -18.36 11.67
C GLN A 114 -1.08 -17.83 12.13
N GLU A 115 -0.07 -18.70 12.07
CA GLU A 115 1.33 -18.32 12.27
C GLU A 115 1.89 -17.67 10.99
N PRO A 116 2.82 -16.70 11.11
CA PRO A 116 3.51 -16.16 9.95
C PRO A 116 4.38 -17.25 9.32
N VAL A 117 4.15 -17.53 8.03
CA VAL A 117 4.95 -18.50 7.26
C VAL A 117 6.33 -17.96 6.89
N ASP A 118 6.45 -16.63 6.84
CA ASP A 118 7.64 -15.91 6.40
C ASP A 118 7.85 -14.69 7.31
N ASP A 119 9.12 -14.37 7.59
CA ASP A 119 9.55 -13.21 8.36
C ASP A 119 9.47 -11.90 7.56
N ARG A 120 8.97 -11.93 6.31
CA ARG A 120 8.68 -10.74 5.51
C ARG A 120 7.80 -9.75 6.27
N MET A 121 8.25 -8.49 6.26
CA MET A 121 7.56 -7.35 6.87
C MET A 121 7.40 -6.23 5.86
N HIS A 122 6.20 -5.66 5.76
CA HIS A 122 5.91 -4.52 4.87
C HIS A 122 6.33 -4.78 3.40
N ASP A 123 6.13 -6.00 2.92
CA ASP A 123 6.50 -6.40 1.57
C ASP A 123 5.42 -6.01 0.54
N LEU A 124 5.81 -5.88 -0.73
CA LEU A 124 4.86 -5.55 -1.80
C LEU A 124 3.87 -6.68 -2.09
N SER A 125 4.24 -7.92 -1.79
CA SER A 125 3.43 -9.11 -2.08
C SER A 125 2.25 -9.26 -1.13
N ASP A 126 2.39 -8.77 0.11
CA ASP A 126 1.39 -8.87 1.16
C ASP A 126 0.56 -7.60 1.23
N ALA A 127 -0.46 -7.52 0.38
CA ALA A 127 -1.28 -6.32 0.24
C ALA A 127 -2.76 -6.63 0.12
N PHE A 128 -3.58 -5.65 0.49
CA PHE A 128 -5.03 -5.64 0.31
C PHE A 128 -5.44 -4.52 -0.63
N CYS A 129 -6.42 -4.78 -1.49
CA CYS A 129 -6.96 -3.81 -2.44
C CYS A 129 -8.33 -3.31 -1.96
N ILE A 130 -8.43 -2.04 -1.60
CA ILE A 130 -9.70 -1.38 -1.26
C ILE A 130 -10.12 -0.53 -2.46
N VAL A 131 -11.18 -0.94 -3.15
CA VAL A 131 -11.70 -0.21 -4.31
C VAL A 131 -12.53 1.00 -3.88
N GLY A 132 -12.52 2.06 -4.69
CA GLY A 132 -13.33 3.26 -4.48
C GLY A 132 -12.66 4.57 -4.02
N PRO A 133 -11.34 4.68 -3.69
CA PRO A 133 -10.74 6.00 -3.60
C PRO A 133 -10.76 6.66 -4.99
N GLN A 134 -10.93 7.98 -5.02
CA GLN A 134 -11.10 8.72 -6.26
C GLN A 134 -10.08 9.84 -6.37
N SER A 135 -9.38 9.86 -7.49
CA SER A 135 -8.60 11.00 -7.93
C SER A 135 -9.52 12.14 -8.32
N GLN A 136 -9.02 13.37 -8.27
CA GLN A 136 -9.79 14.53 -8.73
C GLN A 136 -10.20 14.43 -10.21
N ALA A 137 -9.44 13.66 -11.01
CA ALA A 137 -9.75 13.40 -12.40
C ALA A 137 -10.94 12.45 -12.60
N ARG A 138 -11.23 11.56 -11.62
CA ARG A 138 -12.28 10.54 -11.69
C ARG A 138 -13.29 10.59 -10.55
N LYS A 139 -13.42 11.76 -9.92
CA LYS A 139 -14.41 11.98 -8.87
C LYS A 139 -15.84 11.75 -9.37
N ILE A 140 -16.66 11.16 -8.51
CA ILE A 140 -18.10 11.08 -8.75
C ILE A 140 -18.72 12.48 -8.76
N SER A 141 -19.61 12.71 -9.72
CA SER A 141 -20.43 13.90 -9.80
C SER A 141 -21.78 13.69 -9.12
N GLY A 142 -22.42 14.76 -8.65
CA GLY A 142 -23.79 14.69 -8.12
C GLY A 142 -23.88 14.09 -6.71
N ILE A 143 -22.81 14.22 -5.90
CA ILE A 143 -22.88 13.89 -4.47
C ILE A 143 -23.98 14.74 -3.84
N ASN A 144 -24.99 14.09 -3.25
CA ASN A 144 -26.02 14.81 -2.53
C ASN A 144 -25.45 15.31 -1.20
N TYR A 145 -25.26 16.63 -1.08
CA TYR A 145 -24.76 17.29 0.12
C TYR A 145 -25.84 18.09 0.85
N GLN A 146 -27.11 18.02 0.40
CA GLN A 146 -28.22 18.72 1.03
C GLN A 146 -29.17 17.72 1.69
N CYS A 147 -29.28 17.79 3.02
CA CYS A 147 -30.33 17.12 3.77
C CYS A 147 -31.67 17.79 3.45
N HIS A 148 -32.54 17.11 2.71
CA HIS A 148 -33.93 17.54 2.60
C HIS A 148 -34.67 17.04 3.84
N THR A 149 -34.99 17.95 4.76
CA THR A 149 -35.91 17.67 5.85
C THR A 149 -37.28 17.42 5.22
N VAL A 150 -37.74 16.17 5.24
CA VAL A 150 -39.11 15.82 4.86
C VAL A 150 -40.00 16.38 5.98
N ALA A 151 -40.79 17.41 5.66
CA ALA A 151 -41.84 17.96 6.53
C ALA A 151 -43.09 17.09 6.45
#